data_AF-A0A543PKP9-F1
#
_entry.id   AF-A0A543PKP9-F1
#
_cell.length_a   1.000
_cell.length_b   1.000
_cell.length_c   1.000
_cell.angle_alpha   90.00
_cell.angle_beta   90.00
_cell.angle_gamma   90.00
#
_symmetry.space_group_name_H-M   'P 1'
#
loop_
_entity.id
_entity.type
_entity.pdbx_description
1 polymer ?
#
loop_
_entity_poly.entity_id
_entity_poly.type
_entity_poly.pdbx_seq_one_letter_code
_entity_poly.pdbx_strand_id
1 'polypeptide(L)'
;MSVDERLRIGLARNAQSCDPDVELLLKAALTRGQRDRLLRWAGVTAGVVAAACTALVLALSLGWRSDRAPLVPADGATSTAALQGLYAADVPAQPSTPSVAGRWVLEFKPQGVLTVTAPPAYPGVVSGVLYAVAGDELRTDLFSQDLCAGQPLGRYAMTRSGTRLTLTTTVDPCPQRVAVLTAASWTALP
;
A
#
# COMPACT_ATOMS: atom_id res chain seq x y z
N MET A 1 -62.31 49.57 -58.20
CA MET A 1 -61.62 48.68 -57.23
C MET A 1 -61.12 49.56 -56.09
N SER A 2 -61.61 49.33 -54.86
CA SER A 2 -61.31 50.20 -53.71
C SER A 2 -59.90 49.95 -53.16
N VAL A 3 -59.36 50.94 -52.44
CA VAL A 3 -58.08 50.84 -51.74
C VAL A 3 -58.09 49.71 -50.71
N ASP A 4 -59.25 49.48 -50.10
CA ASP A 4 -59.47 48.45 -49.08
C ASP A 4 -59.38 47.03 -49.65
N GLU A 5 -59.88 46.82 -50.87
CA GLU A 5 -59.77 45.54 -51.59
C GLU A 5 -58.30 45.19 -51.92
N ARG A 6 -57.51 46.21 -52.29
CA ARG A 6 -56.08 46.04 -52.58
C ARG A 6 -55.26 45.73 -51.32
N LEU A 7 -55.63 46.32 -50.19
CA LEU A 7 -55.02 46.02 -48.89
C LEU A 7 -55.33 44.58 -48.45
N ARG A 8 -56.57 44.13 -48.60
CA ARG A 8 -56.96 42.74 -48.27
C ARG A 8 -56.25 41.70 -49.12
N ILE A 9 -56.14 41.91 -50.42
CA ILE A 9 -55.43 41.00 -51.34
C ILE A 9 -53.91 41.01 -51.08
N GLY A 10 -53.35 42.18 -50.77
CA GLY A 10 -51.93 42.33 -50.40
C GLY A 10 -51.57 41.65 -49.07
N LEU A 11 -52.46 41.70 -48.07
CA LEU A 11 -52.29 41.02 -46.79
C LEU A 11 -52.43 39.50 -46.91
N ALA A 12 -53.43 39.02 -47.63
CA ALA A 12 -53.64 37.58 -47.83
C ALA A 12 -52.46 36.93 -48.59
N ARG A 13 -51.85 37.66 -49.54
CA ARG A 13 -50.68 37.19 -50.29
C ARG A 13 -49.38 37.20 -49.48
N ASN A 14 -49.21 38.11 -48.52
CA ASN A 14 -48.03 38.13 -47.63
C ASN A 14 -48.17 37.21 -46.40
N ALA A 15 -49.38 36.90 -45.96
CA ALA A 15 -49.61 35.97 -44.84
C ALA A 15 -49.28 34.51 -45.18
N GLN A 16 -49.29 34.14 -46.47
CA GLN A 16 -48.91 32.79 -46.94
C GLN A 16 -47.39 32.61 -47.12
N SER A 17 -46.58 33.66 -46.99
CA SER A 17 -45.12 33.61 -47.10
C SER A 17 -44.38 33.58 -45.75
N CYS A 18 -45.10 33.46 -44.63
CA CYS A 18 -44.50 33.31 -43.30
C CYS A 18 -44.87 31.96 -42.67
N ASP A 19 -44.26 30.89 -43.15
CA ASP A 19 -43.94 29.68 -42.38
C ASP A 19 -42.89 28.90 -43.19
N PRO A 20 -41.79 28.33 -42.64
CA PRO A 20 -41.76 27.56 -41.39
C PRO A 20 -40.37 27.56 -40.70
N ASP A 21 -39.79 28.72 -40.37
CA ASP A 21 -38.46 28.74 -39.74
C ASP A 21 -38.50 29.01 -38.23
N VAL A 22 -39.64 29.39 -37.65
CA VAL A 22 -39.71 29.66 -36.22
C VAL A 22 -39.66 28.38 -35.41
N GLU A 23 -40.34 27.30 -35.83
CA GLU A 23 -40.25 26.00 -35.14
C GLU A 23 -38.86 25.36 -35.28
N LEU A 24 -38.21 25.49 -36.44
CA LEU A 24 -36.84 25.00 -36.67
C LEU A 24 -35.80 25.83 -35.90
N LEU A 25 -35.93 27.16 -35.87
CA LEU A 25 -35.06 28.04 -35.09
C LEU A 25 -35.30 27.90 -33.58
N LEU A 26 -36.53 27.64 -33.15
CA LEU A 26 -36.87 27.36 -31.75
C LEU A 26 -36.32 25.99 -31.31
N LYS A 27 -36.42 24.94 -32.14
CA LYS A 27 -35.78 23.64 -31.88
C LYS A 27 -34.24 23.77 -31.84
N ALA A 28 -33.65 24.57 -32.73
CA ALA A 28 -32.21 24.85 -32.74
C ALA A 28 -31.75 25.70 -31.54
N ALA A 29 -32.57 26.65 -31.08
CA ALA A 29 -32.26 27.49 -29.92
C ALA A 29 -32.43 26.74 -28.59
N LEU A 30 -33.46 25.88 -28.45
CA LEU A 30 -33.67 25.05 -27.27
C LEU A 30 -32.59 23.97 -27.13
N THR A 31 -32.12 23.38 -28.24
CA THR A 31 -31.01 22.40 -28.21
C THR A 31 -29.65 23.03 -27.87
N ARG A 32 -29.38 24.28 -28.27
CA ARG A 32 -28.20 25.05 -27.81
C ARG A 32 -28.29 25.44 -26.34
N GLY A 33 -29.44 25.94 -25.89
CA GLY A 33 -29.64 26.34 -24.49
C GLY A 33 -29.59 25.18 -23.48
N GLN A 34 -30.02 23.98 -23.89
CA GLN A 34 -29.89 22.77 -23.07
C GLN A 34 -28.44 22.26 -23.01
N ARG A 35 -27.66 22.36 -24.09
CA ARG A 35 -26.23 21.98 -24.09
C ARG A 35 -25.40 22.87 -23.18
N ASP A 36 -25.62 24.19 -23.18
CA ASP A 36 -24.88 25.11 -22.30
C ASP A 36 -25.25 24.93 -20.83
N ARG A 37 -26.52 24.58 -20.53
CA ARG A 37 -26.93 24.24 -19.16
C ARG A 37 -26.37 22.88 -18.72
N LEU A 38 -26.35 21.86 -19.58
CA LEU A 38 -25.73 20.56 -19.26
C LEU A 38 -24.21 20.68 -19.04
N LEU A 39 -23.50 21.51 -19.81
CA LEU A 39 -22.07 21.75 -19.60
C LEU A 39 -21.77 22.54 -18.32
N ARG A 40 -22.63 23.48 -17.92
CA ARG A 40 -22.50 24.19 -16.64
C ARG A 40 -22.87 23.32 -15.42
N TRP A 41 -23.79 22.37 -15.58
CA TRP A 41 -24.19 21.46 -14.49
C TRP A 41 -23.32 20.19 -14.39
N ALA A 42 -22.60 19.80 -15.44
CA ALA A 42 -21.57 18.75 -15.38
C ALA A 42 -20.34 19.15 -14.54
N GLY A 43 -20.13 20.45 -14.31
CA GLY A 43 -19.03 20.96 -13.47
C GLY A 43 -19.25 20.84 -11.96
N VAL A 44 -20.50 20.72 -11.49
CA VAL A 44 -20.82 20.77 -10.06
C VAL A 44 -20.93 19.37 -9.43
N THR A 45 -21.21 18.32 -10.21
CA THR A 45 -21.17 16.93 -9.73
C THR A 45 -19.82 16.25 -9.96
N ALA A 46 -19.03 16.69 -10.96
CA ALA A 46 -17.65 16.24 -11.12
C ALA A 46 -16.73 16.73 -9.99
N GLY A 47 -16.99 17.87 -9.37
CA GLY A 47 -16.20 18.37 -8.23
C GLY A 47 -16.34 17.52 -6.97
N VAL A 48 -17.54 17.06 -6.63
CA VAL A 48 -17.76 16.25 -5.41
C VAL A 48 -17.41 14.78 -5.63
N VAL A 49 -17.64 14.22 -6.82
CA VAL A 49 -17.19 12.85 -7.13
C VAL A 49 -15.69 12.81 -7.40
N ALA A 50 -15.06 13.82 -8.01
CA ALA A 50 -13.60 13.87 -8.11
C ALA A 50 -12.92 14.21 -6.79
N ALA A 51 -13.53 14.98 -5.87
CA ALA A 51 -13.01 15.15 -4.52
C ALA A 51 -13.22 13.89 -3.66
N ALA A 52 -14.34 13.17 -3.81
CA ALA A 52 -14.55 11.90 -3.15
C ALA A 52 -13.69 10.78 -3.76
N CYS A 53 -13.46 10.76 -5.06
CA CYS A 53 -12.56 9.81 -5.72
C CYS A 53 -11.09 10.21 -5.59
N THR A 54 -10.72 11.49 -5.48
CA THR A 54 -9.35 11.85 -5.07
C THR A 54 -9.16 11.66 -3.57
N ALA A 55 -10.17 11.81 -2.72
CA ALA A 55 -10.08 11.43 -1.30
C ALA A 55 -10.13 9.92 -1.09
N LEU A 56 -10.80 9.15 -1.96
CA LEU A 56 -10.80 7.69 -1.93
C LEU A 56 -9.55 7.13 -2.61
N VAL A 57 -9.05 7.73 -3.69
CA VAL A 57 -7.75 7.41 -4.29
C VAL A 57 -6.64 7.91 -3.39
N LEU A 58 -6.75 9.03 -2.67
CA LEU A 58 -5.80 9.45 -1.62
C LEU A 58 -5.97 8.57 -0.38
N ALA A 59 -7.15 8.16 0.05
CA ALA A 59 -7.30 7.25 1.19
C ALA A 59 -6.85 5.82 0.86
N LEU A 60 -7.06 5.35 -0.38
CA LEU A 60 -6.58 4.06 -0.87
C LEU A 60 -5.09 4.13 -1.28
N SER A 61 -4.57 5.26 -1.76
CA SER A 61 -3.13 5.46 -2.03
C SER A 61 -2.34 5.93 -0.82
N LEU A 62 -2.97 6.42 0.24
CA LEU A 62 -2.39 6.60 1.58
C LEU A 62 -2.46 5.29 2.37
N GLY A 63 -3.45 4.43 2.10
CA GLY A 63 -3.45 3.02 2.54
C GLY A 63 -2.39 2.18 1.81
N TRP A 64 -2.04 2.56 0.57
CA TRP A 64 -0.94 2.02 -0.22
C TRP A 64 0.29 2.93 -0.31
N ARG A 65 0.44 3.89 0.60
CA ARG A 65 1.77 4.37 0.96
C ARG A 65 2.45 3.26 1.74
N SER A 66 2.88 2.24 1.01
CA SER A 66 4.22 1.70 1.20
C SER A 66 5.20 2.83 0.87
N ASP A 67 5.26 3.83 1.75
CA ASP A 67 6.50 4.53 2.01
C ASP A 67 7.46 3.42 2.44
N ARG A 68 8.13 2.84 1.43
CA ARG A 68 9.35 2.07 1.60
C ARG A 68 10.37 3.03 2.17
N ALA A 69 10.36 3.19 3.48
CA ALA A 69 11.55 3.32 4.29
C ALA A 69 11.21 3.15 5.78
N PRO A 70 12.09 2.54 6.58
CA PRO A 70 13.48 2.33 6.23
C PRO A 70 13.83 0.87 5.98
N LEU A 71 14.75 0.70 5.03
CA LEU A 71 15.74 -0.36 4.92
C LEU A 71 16.64 -0.44 6.17
N VAL A 72 16.16 -0.02 7.34
CA VAL A 72 16.86 0.10 8.62
C VAL A 72 15.76 0.16 9.69
N PRO A 73 15.80 -0.65 10.76
CA PRO A 73 14.85 -0.48 11.85
C PRO A 73 15.06 0.89 12.54
N ALA A 74 13.95 1.63 12.70
CA ALA A 74 13.92 3.07 12.96
C ALA A 74 14.67 3.54 14.23
N ASP A 75 15.31 4.71 14.09
CA ASP A 75 16.07 5.45 15.10
C ASP A 75 15.29 5.70 16.40
N GLY A 76 15.78 5.10 17.46
CA GLY A 76 15.51 5.40 18.86
C GLY A 76 16.57 4.66 19.65
N ALA A 77 17.26 5.34 20.59
CA ALA A 77 18.50 4.89 21.25
C ALA A 77 18.66 3.36 21.29
N THR A 78 19.23 2.81 20.23
CA THR A 78 19.19 1.37 19.98
C THR A 78 20.37 0.77 20.71
N SER A 79 20.14 0.21 21.90
CA SER A 79 21.18 -0.53 22.60
C SER A 79 21.31 -1.92 21.99
N THR A 80 22.04 -2.02 20.88
CA THR A 80 22.34 -3.31 20.26
C THR A 80 23.22 -4.18 21.16
N ALA A 81 23.96 -3.57 22.10
CA ALA A 81 24.92 -4.24 22.98
C ALA A 81 24.31 -5.41 23.77
N ALA A 82 23.03 -5.34 24.13
CA ALA A 82 22.37 -6.41 24.89
C ALA A 82 22.24 -7.73 24.10
N LEU A 83 22.14 -7.63 22.77
CA LEU A 83 21.91 -8.76 21.87
C LEU A 83 23.16 -9.16 21.08
N GLN A 84 24.18 -8.30 21.01
CA GLN A 84 25.40 -8.57 20.25
C GLN A 84 26.02 -9.94 20.59
N GLY A 85 26.51 -10.62 19.55
CA GLY A 85 27.15 -11.92 19.66
C GLY A 85 26.65 -12.93 18.63
N LEU A 86 27.23 -14.12 18.69
CA LEU A 86 26.92 -15.24 17.82
C LEU A 86 25.99 -16.22 18.55
N TYR A 87 24.92 -16.66 17.90
CA TYR A 87 23.92 -17.55 18.46
C TYR A 87 23.59 -18.67 17.48
N ALA A 88 23.40 -19.88 17.97
CA ALA A 88 22.96 -21.02 17.18
C ALA A 88 21.68 -21.64 17.73
N ALA A 89 20.86 -22.14 16.82
CA ALA A 89 19.67 -22.92 17.14
C ALA A 89 19.43 -23.99 16.07
N ASP A 90 18.89 -25.12 16.50
CA ASP A 90 18.35 -26.15 15.62
C ASP A 90 16.85 -25.91 15.45
N VAL A 91 16.45 -25.40 14.29
CA VAL A 91 15.06 -25.10 13.97
C VAL A 91 14.36 -26.40 13.52
N PRO A 92 13.31 -26.86 14.24
CA PRO A 92 12.61 -28.07 13.87
C PRO A 92 11.81 -27.89 12.58
N ALA A 93 11.64 -28.98 11.83
CA ALA A 93 10.74 -28.97 10.68
C ALA A 93 9.29 -28.77 11.15
N GLN A 94 8.62 -27.77 10.57
CA GLN A 94 7.20 -27.51 10.81
C GLN A 94 6.40 -27.77 9.53
N PRO A 95 5.16 -28.29 9.62
CA PRO A 95 4.34 -28.56 8.44
C PRO A 95 4.13 -27.35 7.52
N SER A 96 4.00 -26.15 8.10
CA SER A 96 3.79 -24.90 7.36
C SER A 96 5.07 -24.33 6.73
N THR A 97 6.24 -24.67 7.25
CA THR A 97 7.54 -24.10 6.85
C THR A 97 8.65 -25.14 6.91
N PRO A 98 8.55 -26.26 6.16
CA PRO A 98 9.54 -27.34 6.25
C PRO A 98 10.91 -26.92 5.69
N SER A 99 10.95 -25.93 4.78
CA SER A 99 12.15 -25.47 4.09
C SER A 99 13.15 -24.70 4.97
N VAL A 100 12.74 -24.25 6.15
CA VAL A 100 13.62 -23.50 7.09
C VAL A 100 14.17 -24.37 8.21
N ALA A 101 13.93 -25.68 8.16
CA ALA A 101 14.44 -26.61 9.15
C ALA A 101 15.96 -26.75 9.09
N GLY A 102 16.58 -27.00 10.24
CA GLY A 102 18.01 -27.28 10.37
C GLY A 102 18.72 -26.28 11.27
N ARG A 103 20.05 -26.36 11.26
CA ARG A 103 20.89 -25.52 12.12
C ARG A 103 21.10 -24.15 11.51
N TRP A 104 20.72 -23.12 12.26
CA TRP A 104 20.95 -21.72 11.92
C TRP A 104 21.99 -21.11 12.86
N VAL A 105 22.76 -20.16 12.33
CA VAL A 105 23.64 -19.30 13.13
C VAL A 105 23.32 -17.84 12.83
N LEU A 106 23.10 -17.05 13.88
CA LEU A 106 22.85 -15.62 13.82
C LEU A 106 23.99 -14.87 14.49
N GLU A 107 24.56 -13.90 13.81
CA GLU A 107 25.54 -12.96 14.36
C GLU A 107 24.92 -11.57 14.42
N PHE A 108 24.59 -11.11 15.63
CA PHE A 108 24.15 -9.75 15.89
C PHE A 108 25.39 -8.87 16.04
N LYS A 109 25.74 -8.14 14.98
CA LYS A 109 26.88 -7.22 14.94
C LYS A 109 26.49 -5.84 15.49
N PRO A 110 27.48 -5.01 15.87
CA PRO A 110 27.23 -3.60 16.17
C PRO A 110 26.50 -2.89 15.02
N GLN A 111 25.89 -1.76 15.33
CA GLN A 111 25.20 -0.90 14.35
C GLN A 111 23.99 -1.56 13.66
N GLY A 112 23.44 -2.63 14.26
CA GLY A 112 22.19 -3.22 13.80
C GLY A 112 22.33 -4.13 12.58
N VAL A 113 23.51 -4.72 12.36
CA VAL A 113 23.74 -5.67 11.25
C VAL A 113 23.61 -7.12 11.74
N LEU A 114 22.80 -7.92 11.05
CA LEU A 114 22.58 -9.34 11.31
C LEU A 114 23.22 -10.18 10.21
N THR A 115 24.26 -10.95 10.53
CA THR A 115 24.77 -11.99 9.62
C THR A 115 24.10 -13.32 9.93
N VAL A 116 23.72 -14.08 8.91
CA VAL A 116 23.03 -15.36 9.08
C VAL A 116 23.71 -16.45 8.28
N THR A 117 23.99 -17.57 8.92
CA THR A 117 24.38 -18.82 8.26
C THR A 117 23.17 -19.74 8.24
N ALA A 118 22.67 -20.01 7.04
CA ALA A 118 21.55 -20.92 6.81
C ALA A 118 22.00 -22.39 6.79
N PRO A 119 21.12 -23.35 7.10
CA PRO A 119 21.43 -24.76 6.95
C PRO A 119 21.61 -25.13 5.47
N PRO A 120 22.41 -26.17 5.13
CA PRO A 120 22.68 -26.55 3.74
C PRO A 120 21.43 -26.90 2.92
N ALA A 121 20.36 -27.35 3.59
CA ALA A 121 19.09 -27.70 2.95
C ALA A 121 18.18 -26.50 2.66
N TYR A 122 18.56 -25.28 3.10
CA TYR A 122 17.78 -24.08 2.87
C TYR A 122 17.84 -23.68 1.38
N PRO A 123 16.69 -23.62 0.68
CA PRO A 123 16.67 -23.38 -0.77
C PRO A 123 16.72 -21.89 -1.15
N GLY A 124 16.57 -20.99 -0.18
CA GLY A 124 16.42 -19.56 -0.40
C GLY A 124 17.71 -18.77 -0.28
N VAL A 125 17.57 -17.45 -0.35
CA VAL A 125 18.67 -16.50 -0.12
C VAL A 125 18.43 -15.79 1.20
N VAL A 126 19.42 -15.86 2.09
CA VAL A 126 19.43 -15.00 3.28
C VAL A 126 19.45 -13.55 2.81
N SER A 127 18.37 -12.84 3.10
CA SER A 127 18.17 -11.43 2.77
C SER A 127 17.62 -10.68 3.98
N GLY A 128 17.68 -9.36 3.98
CA GLY A 128 17.27 -8.56 5.14
C GLY A 128 18.19 -8.83 6.34
N VAL A 129 19.23 -8.02 6.46
CA VAL A 129 20.36 -8.28 7.37
C VAL A 129 20.44 -7.21 8.44
N LEU A 130 19.30 -6.65 8.84
CA LEU A 130 19.25 -5.54 9.77
C LEU A 130 18.34 -5.82 10.96
N TYR A 131 18.74 -5.27 12.10
CA TYR A 131 18.02 -5.40 13.35
C TYR A 131 18.19 -4.16 14.22
N ALA A 132 17.21 -3.94 15.09
CA ALA A 132 17.30 -2.99 16.18
C ALA A 132 16.75 -3.61 17.46
N VAL A 133 17.25 -3.13 18.58
CA VAL A 133 16.80 -3.46 19.93
C VAL A 133 16.35 -2.21 20.65
N ALA A 134 15.11 -2.22 21.13
CA ALA A 134 14.55 -1.16 21.99
C ALA A 134 14.02 -1.81 23.27
N GLY A 135 14.74 -1.63 24.39
CA GLY A 135 14.48 -2.38 25.61
C GLY A 135 14.64 -3.88 25.36
N ASP A 136 13.59 -4.65 25.64
CA ASP A 136 13.54 -6.10 25.41
C ASP A 136 12.87 -6.48 24.09
N GLU A 137 12.63 -5.53 23.18
CA GLU A 137 12.04 -5.81 21.87
C GLU A 137 13.10 -5.80 20.76
N LEU A 138 13.15 -6.89 20.00
CA LEU A 138 13.87 -7.01 18.73
C LEU A 138 12.96 -6.66 17.56
N ARG A 139 13.48 -5.85 16.64
CA ARG A 139 12.89 -5.59 15.33
C ARG A 139 13.86 -6.02 14.25
N THR A 140 13.41 -6.73 13.23
CA THR A 140 14.30 -7.20 12.14
C THR A 140 13.58 -7.30 10.80
N ASP A 141 14.34 -7.10 9.73
CA ASP A 141 13.90 -7.27 8.35
C ASP A 141 14.31 -8.64 7.76
N LEU A 142 14.71 -9.62 8.57
CA LEU A 142 15.13 -10.94 8.09
C LEU A 142 14.18 -11.54 7.04
N PHE A 143 14.76 -12.04 5.95
CA PHE A 143 14.11 -12.54 4.73
C PHE A 143 13.22 -11.54 3.97
N SER A 144 13.31 -10.23 4.24
CA SER A 144 12.45 -9.21 3.61
C SER A 144 12.55 -9.10 2.08
N GLN A 145 13.58 -9.68 1.47
CA GLN A 145 13.76 -9.69 0.01
C GLN A 145 13.57 -11.09 -0.61
N ASP A 146 13.21 -12.09 0.20
CA ASP A 146 12.97 -13.47 -0.23
C ASP A 146 11.66 -14.01 0.39
N LEU A 147 11.74 -14.93 1.37
CA LEU A 147 10.57 -15.62 1.94
C LEU A 147 9.54 -14.69 2.59
N CYS A 148 9.95 -13.49 3.00
CA CYS A 148 9.08 -12.48 3.60
C CYS A 148 8.92 -11.26 2.69
N ALA A 149 9.12 -11.39 1.38
CA ALA A 149 8.96 -10.29 0.44
C ALA A 149 7.58 -9.64 0.54
N GLY A 150 7.57 -8.31 0.68
CA GLY A 150 6.36 -7.50 0.83
C GLY A 150 5.69 -7.59 2.20
N GLN A 151 6.25 -8.35 3.14
CA GLN A 151 5.76 -8.40 4.52
C GLN A 151 6.39 -7.28 5.37
N PRO A 152 5.69 -6.76 6.39
CA PRO A 152 6.26 -5.83 7.34
C PRO A 152 7.41 -6.46 8.16
N LEU A 153 8.17 -5.61 8.86
CA LEU A 153 9.23 -6.04 9.78
C LEU A 153 8.69 -6.94 10.89
N GLY A 154 9.48 -7.92 11.30
CA GLY A 154 9.17 -8.77 12.46
C GLY A 154 9.49 -8.05 13.76
N ARG A 155 8.64 -8.24 14.77
CA ARG A 155 8.81 -7.73 16.14
C ARG A 155 8.72 -8.88 17.14
N TYR A 156 9.72 -8.97 18.01
CA TYR A 156 9.88 -10.07 18.94
C TYR A 156 10.23 -9.58 20.34
N ALA A 157 9.57 -10.11 21.35
CA ALA A 157 10.02 -9.99 22.73
C ALA A 157 11.23 -10.89 22.93
N MET A 158 12.25 -10.38 23.60
CA MET A 158 13.49 -11.08 23.88
C MET A 158 13.59 -11.36 25.37
N THR A 159 14.03 -12.57 25.70
CA THR A 159 14.45 -12.89 27.06
C THR A 159 15.78 -13.60 27.01
N ARG A 160 16.71 -13.19 27.89
CA ARG A 160 18.05 -13.79 27.98
C ARG A 160 18.26 -14.37 29.36
N SER A 161 18.73 -15.62 29.40
CA SER A 161 19.10 -16.31 30.64
C SER A 161 20.41 -17.06 30.42
N GLY A 162 21.49 -16.54 31.02
CA GLY A 162 22.85 -17.02 30.77
C GLY A 162 23.21 -16.95 29.29
N THR A 163 23.53 -18.10 28.70
CA THR A 163 23.85 -18.25 27.27
C THR A 163 22.62 -18.46 26.39
N ARG A 164 21.40 -18.52 26.95
CA ARG A 164 20.19 -18.74 26.15
C ARG A 164 19.47 -17.43 25.87
N LEU A 165 19.08 -17.26 24.61
CA LEU A 165 18.20 -16.22 24.10
C LEU A 165 16.91 -16.88 23.61
N THR A 166 15.77 -16.41 24.11
CA THR A 166 14.46 -16.83 23.63
C THR A 166 13.78 -15.63 22.99
N LEU A 167 13.31 -15.80 21.76
CA LEU A 167 12.53 -14.81 21.03
C LEU A 167 11.08 -15.28 20.97
N THR A 168 10.15 -14.39 21.25
CA THR A 168 8.71 -14.67 21.17
C THR A 168 8.06 -13.65 20.25
N THR A 169 7.31 -14.12 19.25
CA THR A 169 6.66 -13.24 18.28
C THR A 169 5.69 -12.31 19.00
N THR A 170 5.90 -11.01 18.82
CA THR A 170 4.93 -9.97 19.22
C THR A 170 4.06 -9.61 18.04
N VAL A 171 4.68 -9.29 16.90
CA VAL A 171 4.00 -9.04 15.63
C VAL A 171 4.91 -9.49 14.49
N ASP A 172 4.48 -10.50 13.75
CA ASP A 172 5.13 -10.88 12.50
C ASP A 172 4.20 -11.72 11.62
N PRO A 173 3.76 -11.23 10.45
CA PRO A 173 2.91 -12.00 9.56
C PRO A 173 3.69 -12.99 8.69
N CYS A 174 5.03 -12.97 8.68
CA CYS A 174 5.83 -13.89 7.88
C CYS A 174 6.08 -15.21 8.63
N PRO A 175 5.46 -16.34 8.23
CA PRO A 175 5.59 -17.59 8.98
C PRO A 175 7.01 -18.16 8.95
N GLN A 176 7.78 -17.93 7.88
CA GLN A 176 9.15 -18.42 7.76
C GLN A 176 10.09 -17.72 8.74
N ARG A 177 9.99 -16.39 8.89
CA ARG A 177 10.80 -15.64 9.85
C ARG A 177 10.42 -16.00 11.28
N VAL A 178 9.12 -16.15 11.57
CA VAL A 178 8.63 -16.67 12.87
C VAL A 178 9.21 -18.06 13.15
N ALA A 179 9.12 -18.99 12.21
CA ALA A 179 9.64 -20.34 12.38
C ALA A 179 11.14 -20.35 12.69
N VAL A 180 11.95 -19.55 11.99
CA VAL A 180 13.38 -19.48 12.28
C VAL A 180 13.64 -18.87 13.65
N LEU A 181 13.03 -17.73 13.98
CA LEU A 181 13.40 -16.97 15.16
C LEU A 181 12.81 -17.51 16.47
N THR A 182 11.65 -18.17 16.44
CA THR A 182 10.93 -18.53 17.68
C THR A 182 10.70 -20.02 17.88
N ALA A 183 11.00 -20.88 16.91
CA ALA A 183 10.77 -22.32 17.05
C ALA A 183 11.77 -23.01 18.00
N ALA A 184 12.85 -22.33 18.38
CA ALA A 184 13.87 -22.85 19.27
C ALA A 184 14.45 -21.74 20.16
N SER A 185 15.04 -22.13 21.28
CA SER A 185 15.90 -21.23 22.06
C SER A 185 17.29 -21.17 21.42
N TRP A 186 17.78 -19.95 21.26
CA TRP A 186 19.09 -19.65 20.71
C TRP A 186 20.16 -19.77 21.79
N THR A 187 21.27 -20.43 21.49
CA THR A 187 22.41 -20.57 22.41
C THR A 187 23.58 -19.73 21.91
N ALA A 188 24.06 -18.83 22.77
CA ALA A 188 25.26 -18.04 22.53
C ALA A 188 26.47 -18.96 22.34
N LEU A 189 27.22 -18.72 21.27
CA LEU A 189 28.47 -19.40 20.97
C LEU A 189 29.64 -18.61 21.60
N PRO A 190 30.73 -19.31 21.97
CA PRO A 190 31.94 -18.69 22.51
C PRO A 190 32.67 -17.81 21.50
#